data_AF-A0A6C0B6K3-F1
#
_entry.id   AF-A0A6C0B6K3-F1
#
_cell.length_a   1.000
_cell.length_b   1.000
_cell.length_c   1.000
_cell.angle_alpha   90.00
_cell.angle_beta   90.00
_cell.angle_gamma   90.00
#
_symmetry.space_group_name_H-M   'P 1'
#
loop_
_entity.id
_entity.type
_entity.pdbx_description
1 polymer ?
#
loop_
_entity_poly.entity_id
_entity_poly.type
_entity_poly.pdbx_seq_one_letter_code
_entity_poly.pdbx_strand_id
1 'polypeptide(L)'
;MKCLAKDRNNNGCRNYNQPDSRFCKNHQYMNDYTETMLEQTRLCSGCKKMYYLEPGINQCSTCHGRGATNREKQRATAVVVPCGKPGCTHSKSADNAYCGLHQICVFVDECTNAGTRPCAKYLRGCRVQLSSDYLNRSCAECLEKERVRDHAARSAVVSDVVDGFKQCSVCCKSNPVDSYVGANGQETKTCKACRDEFARQNEKRDKEHVRELDRKNSKKPERVAVKNEWVKANPEKVALKDLNKRNRIYGGGIDLTIEQFESITKQPCYYCGIIQDKGFNGIDRMDSTKGYEIDNCVSCCTECNMMKGAVDNITFIQRVEHILTHNSMITNGKRYPDAFSNHNGSSLSMYKYSAERRNYVFELTEEDFYKIIKDDCYICGKKTDENHTNGIDRFDNEQGYTFNNSNACCGQCNIMKKEMDYLCFTNKLKKIYENCQNKEMKIPSVYVINILNHNKNKLCSTQMRSNVSNNNNSQNNI
;
A
#
# COMPACT_ATOMS: atom_id res chain seq x y z
N MET A 1 93.30 43.75 -31.63
CA MET A 1 92.47 44.11 -30.45
C MET A 1 91.98 42.84 -29.74
N LYS A 2 91.50 42.91 -28.49
CA LYS A 2 90.89 41.73 -27.84
C LYS A 2 89.50 41.45 -28.40
N CYS A 3 89.09 40.19 -28.43
CA CYS A 3 87.75 39.79 -28.85
C CYS A 3 86.68 40.34 -27.90
N LEU A 4 85.61 40.92 -28.44
CA LEU A 4 84.54 41.54 -27.65
C LEU A 4 83.54 40.56 -27.02
N ALA A 5 83.64 39.26 -27.32
CA ALA A 5 82.72 38.25 -26.80
C ALA A 5 83.06 37.82 -25.37
N LYS A 6 82.09 37.17 -24.72
CA LYS A 6 82.28 36.49 -23.43
C LYS A 6 82.57 35.00 -23.63
N ASP A 7 83.37 34.42 -22.75
CA ASP A 7 83.58 32.99 -22.66
C ASP A 7 82.41 32.28 -21.95
N ARG A 8 82.47 30.95 -21.86
CA ARG A 8 81.42 30.12 -21.23
C ARG A 8 81.19 30.41 -19.74
N ASN A 9 82.14 31.07 -19.08
CA ASN A 9 82.08 31.47 -17.68
C ASN A 9 81.67 32.94 -17.53
N ASN A 10 81.15 33.56 -18.60
CA ASN A 10 80.74 34.96 -18.66
C ASN A 10 81.88 35.98 -18.50
N ASN A 11 83.14 35.55 -18.65
CA ASN A 11 84.31 36.44 -18.60
C ASN A 11 84.67 36.93 -20.01
N GLY A 12 85.39 38.05 -20.12
CA GLY A 12 85.89 38.52 -21.42
C GLY A 12 86.73 37.47 -22.14
N CYS A 13 86.51 37.30 -23.45
CA CYS A 13 87.25 36.32 -24.25
C CYS A 13 88.76 36.60 -24.20
N ARG A 14 89.56 35.57 -23.94
CA ARG A 14 91.02 35.66 -23.82
C ARG A 14 91.74 35.78 -25.17
N ASN A 15 91.04 35.57 -26.28
CA ASN A 15 91.63 35.54 -27.62
C ASN A 15 91.62 36.92 -28.30
N TYR A 16 92.51 37.09 -29.28
CA TYR A 16 92.54 38.27 -30.15
C TYR A 16 91.51 38.19 -31.28
N ASN A 17 91.04 39.35 -31.72
CA ASN A 17 90.13 39.46 -32.85
C ASN A 17 90.83 39.10 -34.18
N GLN A 18 90.06 38.68 -35.19
CA GLN A 18 90.59 38.51 -36.55
C GLN A 18 90.74 39.88 -37.25
N PRO A 19 91.56 40.01 -38.31
CA PRO A 19 91.81 41.30 -38.98
C PRO A 19 90.54 42.04 -39.41
N ASP A 20 89.56 41.31 -39.95
CA ASP A 20 88.31 41.87 -40.51
C ASP A 20 87.09 41.64 -39.59
N SER A 21 87.30 41.31 -38.31
CA SER A 21 86.21 41.02 -37.37
C SER A 21 86.50 41.58 -35.99
N ARG A 22 85.44 41.93 -35.26
CA ARG A 22 85.52 42.32 -33.85
C ARG A 22 85.68 41.12 -32.91
N PHE A 23 85.68 39.90 -33.45
CA PHE A 23 85.68 38.64 -32.72
C PHE A 23 86.83 37.70 -33.12
N CYS A 24 87.17 36.74 -32.26
CA CYS A 24 88.15 35.70 -32.57
C CYS A 24 87.55 34.62 -33.47
N LYS A 25 88.37 33.69 -33.99
CA LYS A 25 87.92 32.57 -34.85
C LYS A 25 86.71 31.79 -34.30
N ASN A 26 86.60 31.67 -32.98
CA ASN A 26 85.52 30.91 -32.34
C ASN A 26 84.23 31.70 -32.11
N HIS A 27 84.26 33.03 -32.26
CA HIS A 27 83.12 33.94 -32.00
C HIS A 27 82.64 34.66 -33.26
N GLN A 28 83.02 34.17 -34.44
CA GLN A 28 82.62 34.77 -35.73
C GLN A 28 81.09 34.81 -35.92
N TYR A 29 80.35 33.89 -35.29
CA TYR A 29 78.88 33.87 -35.32
C TYR A 29 78.19 35.02 -34.56
N MET A 30 78.96 35.88 -33.88
CA MET A 30 78.48 37.06 -33.15
C MET A 30 78.75 38.37 -33.90
N ASN A 31 79.32 38.33 -35.12
CA ASN A 31 79.68 39.54 -35.87
C ASN A 31 78.49 40.51 -36.04
N ASP A 32 77.29 39.96 -36.22
CA ASP A 32 76.04 40.70 -36.42
C ASP A 32 75.35 41.13 -35.12
N TYR A 33 75.95 40.86 -33.95
CA TYR A 33 75.36 41.24 -32.66
C TYR A 33 75.63 42.72 -32.38
N THR A 34 74.59 43.41 -31.91
CA THR A 34 74.72 44.75 -31.32
C THR A 34 75.45 44.67 -29.98
N GLU A 35 75.96 45.80 -29.49
CA GLU A 35 76.60 45.86 -28.17
C GLU A 35 75.65 45.41 -27.04
N THR A 36 74.38 45.79 -27.13
CA THR A 36 73.32 45.35 -26.20
C THR A 36 73.09 43.84 -26.24
N MET A 37 73.11 43.22 -27.43
CA MET A 37 72.98 41.76 -27.58
C MET A 37 74.19 41.01 -27.00
N LEU A 38 75.40 41.59 -27.09
CA LEU A 38 76.63 41.00 -26.53
C LEU A 38 76.62 41.00 -25.00
N GLU A 39 76.12 42.06 -24.38
CA GLU A 39 75.96 42.16 -22.93
C GLU A 39 74.99 41.09 -22.40
N GLN A 40 73.89 40.87 -23.13
CA GLN A 40 72.80 39.95 -22.77
C GLN A 40 73.00 38.51 -23.26
N THR A 41 74.22 38.15 -23.69
CA THR A 41 74.52 36.77 -24.09
C THR A 41 74.38 35.79 -22.92
N ARG A 42 73.81 34.62 -23.19
CA ARG A 42 73.60 33.52 -22.24
C ARG A 42 74.11 32.20 -22.81
N LEU A 43 74.44 31.27 -21.94
CA LEU A 43 74.94 29.95 -22.35
C LEU A 43 73.81 29.09 -22.95
N CYS A 44 73.98 28.63 -24.18
CA CYS A 44 73.08 27.63 -24.77
C CYS A 44 73.20 26.29 -24.00
N SER A 45 72.07 25.75 -23.51
CA SER A 45 72.05 24.50 -22.73
C SER A 45 72.55 23.28 -23.51
N GLY A 46 72.42 23.28 -24.84
CA GLY A 46 72.91 22.24 -25.76
C GLY A 46 74.41 22.31 -26.01
N CYS A 47 74.86 23.27 -26.84
CA CYS A 47 76.26 23.35 -27.29
C CYS A 47 77.22 24.08 -26.33
N LYS A 48 76.72 24.66 -25.22
CA LYS A 48 77.51 25.39 -24.22
C LYS A 48 78.34 26.55 -24.77
N LYS A 49 77.90 27.16 -25.87
CA LYS A 49 78.42 28.44 -26.39
C LYS A 49 77.51 29.60 -25.97
N MET A 50 78.06 30.80 -25.89
CA MET A 50 77.32 32.02 -25.55
C MET A 50 76.49 32.47 -26.76
N TYR A 51 75.21 32.75 -26.58
CA TYR A 51 74.34 33.28 -27.64
C TYR A 51 73.46 34.38 -27.06
N TYR A 52 73.04 35.32 -27.89
CA TYR A 52 71.88 36.13 -27.55
C TYR A 52 70.64 35.24 -27.70
N LEU A 53 69.98 34.95 -26.59
CA LEU A 53 68.79 34.11 -26.54
C LEU A 53 67.63 34.96 -26.04
N GLU A 54 66.47 34.88 -26.68
CA GLU A 54 65.26 35.57 -26.23
C GLU A 54 64.79 35.04 -24.85
N PRO A 55 64.07 35.84 -24.06
CA PRO A 55 63.48 35.39 -22.80
C PRO A 55 62.67 34.10 -22.99
N GLY A 56 62.87 33.10 -22.12
CA GLY A 56 62.23 31.78 -22.24
C GLY A 56 62.94 30.77 -23.14
N ILE A 57 63.85 31.19 -24.01
CA ILE A 57 64.65 30.29 -24.86
C ILE A 57 66.00 29.98 -24.19
N ASN A 58 66.32 28.70 -24.05
CA ASN A 58 67.55 28.22 -23.40
C ASN A 58 68.52 27.48 -24.34
N GLN A 59 68.21 27.41 -25.64
CA GLN A 59 69.01 26.73 -26.68
C GLN A 59 69.15 27.61 -27.92
N CYS A 60 70.30 27.54 -28.61
CA CYS A 60 70.43 28.17 -29.92
C CYS A 60 69.60 27.42 -30.98
N SER A 61 69.24 28.11 -32.06
CA SER A 61 68.42 27.58 -33.17
C SER A 61 68.92 26.24 -33.71
N THR A 62 70.24 26.05 -33.83
CA THR A 62 70.86 24.80 -34.27
C THR A 62 70.63 23.65 -33.28
N CYS A 63 70.75 23.91 -31.98
CA CYS A 63 70.49 22.89 -30.95
C CYS A 63 69.01 22.55 -30.86
N HIS A 64 68.15 23.56 -30.99
CA HIS A 64 66.70 23.39 -31.01
C HIS A 64 66.25 22.54 -32.22
N GLY A 65 66.75 22.86 -33.42
CA GLY A 65 66.48 22.09 -34.65
C GLY A 65 66.97 20.65 -34.55
N ARG A 66 68.18 20.42 -34.02
CA ARG A 66 68.70 19.07 -33.77
C ARG A 66 67.81 18.27 -32.82
N GLY A 67 67.28 18.91 -31.77
CA GLY A 67 66.33 18.28 -30.85
C GLY A 67 65.03 17.86 -31.53
N ALA A 68 64.50 18.67 -32.45
CA ALA A 68 63.32 18.33 -33.24
C ALA A 68 63.57 17.13 -34.17
N THR A 69 64.66 17.15 -34.94
CA THR A 69 65.02 16.05 -35.86
C THR A 69 65.26 14.74 -35.11
N ASN A 70 65.88 14.77 -33.93
CA ASN A 70 66.10 13.56 -33.12
C ASN A 70 64.78 12.97 -32.59
N ARG A 71 63.81 13.81 -32.21
CA ARG A 71 62.47 13.35 -31.82
C ARG A 71 61.70 12.75 -33.00
N GLU A 72 61.82 13.32 -34.19
CA GLU A 72 61.26 12.74 -35.43
C GLU A 72 61.88 11.37 -35.75
N LYS A 73 63.22 11.25 -35.68
CA LYS A 73 63.91 9.97 -35.86
C LYS A 73 63.47 8.92 -34.84
N GLN A 74 63.28 9.29 -33.58
CA GLN A 74 62.74 8.39 -32.55
C GLN A 74 61.29 7.98 -32.83
N ARG A 75 60.43 8.89 -33.28
CA ARG A 75 59.04 8.56 -33.67
C ARG A 75 59.00 7.63 -34.88
N ALA A 76 59.91 7.79 -35.83
CA ALA A 76 60.00 6.94 -37.02
C ALA A 76 60.50 5.51 -36.73
N THR A 77 61.17 5.27 -35.60
CA THR A 77 61.73 3.96 -35.22
C THR A 77 60.93 3.21 -34.14
N ALA A 78 59.94 3.85 -33.50
CA ALA A 78 59.12 3.23 -32.47
C ALA A 78 57.97 2.40 -33.09
N VAL A 79 58.08 1.07 -33.02
CA VAL A 79 56.97 0.15 -33.37
C VAL A 79 55.95 0.17 -32.22
N VAL A 80 54.97 1.05 -32.30
CA VAL A 80 53.85 1.13 -31.33
C VAL A 80 52.70 0.27 -31.83
N VAL A 81 52.51 -0.90 -31.21
CA VAL A 81 51.33 -1.74 -31.51
C VAL A 81 50.12 -1.22 -30.71
N PRO A 82 49.02 -0.84 -31.36
CA PRO A 82 47.87 -0.25 -30.68
C PRO A 82 47.10 -1.28 -29.84
N CYS A 83 46.39 -0.78 -28.83
CA CYS A 83 45.45 -1.54 -28.01
C CYS A 83 44.25 -2.04 -28.86
N GLY A 84 43.84 -3.29 -28.66
CA GLY A 84 42.74 -3.94 -29.38
C GLY A 84 41.35 -3.41 -29.05
N LYS A 85 41.21 -2.51 -28.07
CA LYS A 85 39.93 -1.84 -27.80
C LYS A 85 39.66 -0.73 -28.83
N PRO A 86 38.51 -0.73 -29.52
CA PRO A 86 38.15 0.32 -30.48
C PRO A 86 38.24 1.72 -29.86
N GLY A 87 38.90 2.64 -30.57
CA GLY A 87 39.06 4.04 -30.15
C GLY A 87 40.11 4.28 -29.05
N CYS A 88 40.87 3.27 -28.63
CA CYS A 88 41.96 3.47 -27.67
C CYS A 88 43.25 3.92 -28.38
N THR A 89 43.87 4.99 -27.89
CA THR A 89 45.14 5.52 -28.41
C THR A 89 46.40 4.94 -27.73
N HIS A 90 46.21 4.13 -26.70
CA HIS A 90 47.33 3.54 -25.94
C HIS A 90 47.89 2.30 -26.65
N SER A 91 49.15 2.01 -26.38
CA SER A 91 49.82 0.79 -26.82
C SER A 91 49.32 -0.43 -26.05
N LYS A 92 49.29 -1.60 -26.70
CA LYS A 92 48.96 -2.87 -26.04
C LYS A 92 50.00 -3.22 -24.96
N SER A 93 49.61 -4.07 -24.02
CA SER A 93 50.53 -4.65 -23.03
C SER A 93 51.45 -5.69 -23.66
N ALA A 94 52.47 -6.14 -22.91
CA ALA A 94 53.32 -7.25 -23.35
C ALA A 94 52.55 -8.58 -23.40
N ASP A 95 51.58 -8.76 -22.49
CA ASP A 95 50.94 -10.06 -22.24
C ASP A 95 49.69 -10.29 -23.07
N ASN A 96 49.02 -9.23 -23.54
CA ASN A 96 47.77 -9.35 -24.30
C ASN A 96 47.50 -8.17 -25.23
N ALA A 97 46.44 -8.29 -26.03
CA ALA A 97 46.03 -7.31 -27.03
C ALA A 97 45.60 -5.95 -26.44
N TYR A 98 45.41 -5.83 -25.12
CA TYR A 98 44.87 -4.63 -24.49
C TYR A 98 45.93 -3.87 -23.69
N CYS A 99 45.76 -2.55 -23.56
CA CYS A 99 46.59 -1.73 -22.68
C CYS A 99 46.26 -1.98 -21.19
N GLY A 100 47.06 -1.44 -20.27
CA GLY A 100 46.84 -1.59 -18.82
C GLY A 100 45.46 -1.12 -18.33
N LEU A 101 44.80 -0.18 -19.02
CA LEU A 101 43.46 0.31 -18.68
C LEU A 101 42.33 -0.57 -19.22
N HIS A 102 42.63 -1.48 -20.17
CA HIS A 102 41.64 -2.31 -20.86
C HIS A 102 41.84 -3.80 -20.61
N GLN A 103 42.56 -4.17 -19.55
CA GLN A 103 42.75 -5.56 -19.14
C GLN A 103 41.43 -6.30 -18.90
N ILE A 104 40.37 -5.57 -18.54
CA ILE A 104 39.03 -6.15 -18.41
C ILE A 104 38.49 -6.75 -19.72
N CYS A 105 38.93 -6.27 -20.88
CA CYS A 105 38.50 -6.80 -22.17
C CYS A 105 39.01 -8.23 -22.39
N VAL A 106 40.14 -8.62 -21.79
CA VAL A 106 40.63 -10.00 -21.81
C VAL A 106 39.58 -10.95 -21.22
N PHE A 107 39.00 -10.59 -20.07
CA PHE A 107 37.92 -11.38 -19.46
C PHE A 107 36.65 -11.42 -20.31
N VAL A 108 36.35 -10.35 -21.05
CA VAL A 108 35.20 -10.34 -21.97
C VAL A 108 35.45 -11.30 -23.13
N ASP A 109 36.65 -11.29 -23.70
CA ASP A 109 37.05 -12.20 -24.77
C ASP A 109 37.05 -13.65 -24.30
N GLU A 110 37.55 -13.94 -23.09
CA GLU A 110 37.48 -15.27 -22.47
C GLU A 110 36.04 -15.79 -22.39
N CYS A 111 35.10 -14.95 -21.96
CA CYS A 111 33.69 -15.33 -21.91
C CYS A 111 33.14 -15.65 -23.30
N THR A 112 33.38 -14.75 -24.26
CA THR A 112 32.92 -14.89 -25.64
C THR A 112 33.48 -16.16 -26.29
N ASN A 113 34.77 -16.44 -26.11
CA ASN A 113 35.44 -17.62 -26.63
C ASN A 113 34.92 -18.91 -25.99
N ALA A 114 34.49 -18.86 -24.72
CA ALA A 114 33.83 -19.96 -24.04
C ALA A 114 32.33 -20.13 -24.39
N GLY A 115 31.79 -19.30 -25.30
CA GLY A 115 30.36 -19.32 -25.65
C GLY A 115 29.45 -18.80 -24.52
N THR A 116 30.02 -18.13 -23.53
CA THR A 116 29.33 -17.52 -22.40
C THR A 116 29.32 -15.99 -22.53
N ARG A 117 28.71 -15.31 -21.57
CA ARG A 117 28.75 -13.84 -21.49
C ARG A 117 29.11 -13.39 -20.08
N PRO A 118 29.83 -12.27 -19.90
CA PRO A 118 30.16 -11.79 -18.57
C PRO A 118 28.90 -11.29 -17.84
N CYS A 119 28.88 -11.43 -16.51
CA CYS A 119 27.90 -10.77 -15.65
C CYS A 119 27.88 -9.26 -15.90
N ALA A 120 26.71 -8.61 -15.95
CA ALA A 120 26.59 -7.17 -16.20
C ALA A 120 27.36 -6.26 -15.21
N LYS A 121 27.78 -6.78 -14.06
CA LYS A 121 28.60 -6.06 -13.07
C LYS A 121 30.10 -6.33 -13.21
N TYR A 122 30.55 -6.85 -14.35
CA TYR A 122 31.96 -7.16 -14.55
C TYR A 122 32.88 -5.94 -14.44
N LEU A 123 32.41 -4.77 -14.92
CA LEU A 123 33.11 -3.49 -14.74
C LEU A 123 33.23 -3.05 -13.27
N ARG A 124 32.40 -3.61 -12.38
CA ARG A 124 32.44 -3.36 -10.92
C ARG A 124 33.14 -4.48 -10.15
N GLY A 125 33.91 -5.33 -10.84
CA GLY A 125 34.72 -6.39 -10.23
C GLY A 125 34.15 -7.80 -10.28
N CYS A 126 32.95 -8.02 -10.84
CA CYS A 126 32.41 -9.37 -10.99
C CYS A 126 33.15 -10.14 -12.11
N ARG A 127 33.43 -11.43 -11.92
CA ARG A 127 34.07 -12.29 -12.93
C ARG A 127 33.28 -13.56 -13.23
N VAL A 128 31.99 -13.58 -12.88
CA VAL A 128 31.12 -14.71 -13.21
C VAL A 128 30.81 -14.71 -14.70
N GLN A 129 31.06 -15.84 -15.34
CA GLN A 129 30.65 -16.15 -16.70
C GLN A 129 29.25 -16.74 -16.67
N LEU A 130 28.32 -16.17 -17.45
CA LEU A 130 26.93 -16.59 -17.52
C LEU A 130 26.70 -17.36 -18.81
N SER A 131 26.01 -18.50 -18.71
CA SER A 131 25.56 -19.22 -19.90
C SER A 131 24.73 -18.31 -20.83
N SER A 132 24.76 -18.60 -22.12
CA SER A 132 24.04 -17.84 -23.15
C SER A 132 22.52 -17.89 -22.96
N ASP A 133 21.99 -19.00 -22.46
CA ASP A 133 20.57 -19.23 -22.11
C ASP A 133 20.16 -18.66 -20.74
N TYR A 134 21.11 -18.18 -19.95
CA TYR A 134 20.81 -17.63 -18.63
C TYR A 134 19.98 -16.35 -18.76
N LEU A 135 18.77 -16.37 -18.21
CA LEU A 135 17.74 -15.33 -18.41
C LEU A 135 18.16 -13.94 -17.91
N ASN A 136 18.93 -13.86 -16.83
CA ASN A 136 19.23 -12.59 -16.16
C ASN A 136 20.56 -11.98 -16.60
N ARG A 137 20.63 -10.65 -16.73
CA ARG A 137 21.88 -9.96 -17.14
C ARG A 137 23.02 -10.06 -16.10
N SER A 138 22.68 -10.19 -14.82
CA SER A 138 23.62 -10.29 -13.70
C SER A 138 23.56 -11.67 -13.05
N CYS A 139 24.67 -12.13 -12.47
CA CYS A 139 24.71 -13.37 -11.69
C CYS A 139 23.84 -13.28 -10.42
N ALA A 140 23.45 -14.43 -9.87
CA ALA A 140 22.60 -14.53 -8.68
C ALA A 140 23.13 -13.73 -7.49
N GLU A 141 24.45 -13.79 -7.21
CA GLU A 141 25.08 -13.04 -6.12
C GLU A 141 25.01 -11.52 -6.32
N CYS A 142 25.25 -11.03 -7.54
CA CYS A 142 25.15 -9.59 -7.82
C CYS A 142 23.71 -9.10 -7.70
N LEU A 143 22.74 -9.90 -8.14
CA LEU A 143 21.32 -9.60 -7.98
C LEU A 143 20.92 -9.57 -6.50
N GLU A 144 21.44 -10.50 -5.70
CA GLU A 144 21.16 -10.54 -4.26
C GLU A 144 21.72 -9.32 -3.55
N LYS A 145 22.97 -8.94 -3.84
CA LYS A 145 23.56 -7.69 -3.32
C LYS A 145 22.76 -6.45 -3.73
N GLU A 146 22.19 -6.43 -4.94
CA GLU A 146 21.29 -5.36 -5.36
C GLU A 146 19.96 -5.36 -4.59
N ARG A 147 19.34 -6.53 -4.41
CA ARG A 147 18.10 -6.67 -3.64
C ARG A 147 18.28 -6.24 -2.18
N VAL A 148 19.34 -6.66 -1.51
CA VAL A 148 19.64 -6.27 -0.13
C VAL A 148 19.81 -4.76 -0.01
N ARG A 149 20.55 -4.13 -0.93
CA ARG A 149 20.72 -2.67 -0.94
C ARG A 149 19.42 -1.93 -1.21
N ASP A 150 18.63 -2.36 -2.19
CA ASP A 150 17.33 -1.76 -2.51
C ASP A 150 16.34 -1.90 -1.33
N HIS A 151 16.30 -3.07 -0.69
CA HIS A 151 15.50 -3.30 0.52
C HIS A 151 15.93 -2.37 1.65
N ALA A 152 17.24 -2.30 1.96
CA ALA A 152 17.77 -1.41 2.98
C ALA A 152 17.45 0.07 2.69
N ALA A 153 17.59 0.52 1.44
CA ALA A 153 17.26 1.88 1.04
C ALA A 153 15.77 2.18 1.24
N ARG A 154 14.87 1.27 0.83
CA ARG A 154 13.42 1.44 1.00
C ARG A 154 12.98 1.38 2.46
N SER A 155 13.64 0.54 3.28
CA SER A 155 13.39 0.47 4.72
C SER A 155 13.82 1.73 5.47
N ALA A 156 14.80 2.47 4.95
CA ALA A 156 15.29 3.71 5.54
C ALA A 156 14.47 4.96 5.16
N VAL A 157 13.47 4.83 4.27
CA VAL A 157 12.63 5.96 3.86
C VAL A 157 11.75 6.42 5.03
N VAL A 158 11.86 7.69 5.39
CA VAL A 158 11.01 8.35 6.39
C VAL A 158 9.87 9.12 5.74
N SER A 159 8.76 9.28 6.46
CA SER A 159 7.57 9.99 5.96
C SER A 159 7.64 11.51 6.11
N ASP A 160 8.65 12.02 6.80
CA ASP A 160 8.75 13.42 7.19
C ASP A 160 8.93 14.33 5.97
N VAL A 161 8.36 15.53 6.08
CA VAL A 161 8.51 16.59 5.09
C VAL A 161 9.65 17.50 5.54
N VAL A 162 10.68 17.61 4.72
CA VAL A 162 11.83 18.49 4.94
C VAL A 162 11.86 19.49 3.79
N ASP A 163 11.74 20.77 4.11
CA ASP A 163 11.78 21.89 3.15
C ASP A 163 10.78 21.76 1.98
N GLY A 164 9.59 21.20 2.24
CA GLY A 164 8.57 20.98 1.21
C GLY A 164 8.81 19.77 0.31
N PHE A 165 9.78 18.92 0.65
CA PHE A 165 10.07 17.66 -0.03
C PHE A 165 9.79 16.46 0.87
N LYS A 166 9.34 15.37 0.24
CA LYS A 166 9.08 14.08 0.88
C LYS A 166 9.78 12.97 0.11
N GLN A 167 10.25 11.93 0.79
CA GLN A 167 10.88 10.76 0.16
C GLN A 167 9.87 9.73 -0.34
N CYS A 168 10.14 9.17 -1.52
CA CYS A 168 9.29 8.16 -2.15
C CYS A 168 9.68 6.74 -1.67
N SER A 169 8.71 5.97 -1.17
CA SER A 169 8.91 4.57 -0.73
C SER A 169 9.30 3.57 -1.84
N VAL A 170 9.22 3.97 -3.12
CA VAL A 170 9.56 3.11 -4.27
C VAL A 170 10.91 3.46 -4.86
N CYS A 171 11.12 4.72 -5.26
CA CYS A 171 12.37 5.15 -5.89
C CYS A 171 13.38 5.75 -4.91
N CYS A 172 13.02 5.90 -3.64
CA CYS A 172 13.84 6.48 -2.56
C CYS A 172 14.31 7.93 -2.81
N LYS A 173 13.76 8.61 -3.84
CA LYS A 173 14.09 10.01 -4.16
C LYS A 173 13.19 10.98 -3.41
N SER A 174 13.75 12.12 -3.01
CA SER A 174 12.98 13.27 -2.51
C SER A 174 12.28 13.98 -3.66
N ASN A 175 10.97 14.23 -3.51
CA ASN A 175 10.14 14.95 -4.49
C ASN A 175 9.25 15.97 -3.75
N PRO A 176 8.75 17.02 -4.42
CA PRO A 176 7.82 17.97 -3.82
C PRO A 176 6.57 17.28 -3.25
N VAL A 177 6.00 17.80 -2.16
CA VAL A 177 4.82 17.22 -1.49
C VAL A 177 3.63 17.04 -2.43
N ASP A 178 3.43 17.94 -3.40
CA ASP A 178 2.34 17.86 -4.40
C ASP A 178 2.41 16.59 -5.25
N SER A 179 3.61 15.99 -5.40
CA SER A 179 3.78 14.71 -6.09
C SER A 179 3.16 13.53 -5.34
N TYR A 180 2.69 13.72 -4.10
CA TYR A 180 2.16 12.68 -3.23
C TYR A 180 0.65 12.69 -3.07
N VAL A 181 -0.07 13.49 -3.87
CA VAL A 181 -1.55 13.50 -3.88
C VAL A 181 -2.09 12.39 -4.79
N GLY A 182 -2.93 11.52 -4.24
CA GLY A 182 -3.61 10.42 -4.95
C GLY A 182 -4.89 10.85 -5.67
N ALA A 183 -5.51 9.92 -6.40
CA ALA A 183 -6.67 10.21 -7.25
C ALA A 183 -7.89 10.80 -6.50
N ASN A 184 -8.06 10.48 -5.21
CA ASN A 184 -9.16 11.02 -4.39
C ASN A 184 -8.69 12.09 -3.39
N GLY A 185 -7.57 12.78 -3.67
CA GLY A 185 -6.99 13.78 -2.79
C GLY A 185 -6.24 13.22 -1.57
N GLN A 186 -6.25 11.89 -1.37
CA GLN A 186 -5.54 11.25 -0.27
C GLN A 186 -4.01 11.37 -0.41
N GLU A 187 -3.31 11.54 0.71
CA GLU A 187 -1.85 11.54 0.73
C GLU A 187 -1.29 10.12 0.47
N THR A 188 -0.19 10.03 -0.28
CA THR A 188 0.47 8.77 -0.63
C THR A 188 1.93 8.73 -0.17
N LYS A 189 2.50 7.53 -0.08
CA LYS A 189 3.92 7.30 0.25
C LYS A 189 4.81 7.15 -0.99
N THR A 190 4.24 7.26 -2.19
CA THR A 190 4.92 6.98 -3.46
C THR A 190 4.73 8.19 -4.35
N CYS A 191 5.75 8.68 -5.03
CA CYS A 191 5.63 9.85 -5.90
C CYS A 191 4.83 9.56 -7.18
N LYS A 192 4.25 10.61 -7.79
CA LYS A 192 3.43 10.53 -9.01
C LYS A 192 4.09 9.73 -10.13
N ALA A 193 5.37 10.02 -10.44
CA ALA A 193 6.09 9.33 -11.50
C ALA A 193 6.14 7.80 -11.30
N CYS A 194 6.35 7.33 -10.06
CA CYS A 194 6.34 5.89 -9.76
C CYS A 194 4.92 5.30 -9.83
N ARG A 195 3.88 6.04 -9.43
CA ARG A 195 2.49 5.60 -9.56
C ARG A 195 2.08 5.47 -11.03
N ASP A 196 2.44 6.45 -11.86
CA ASP A 196 2.12 6.47 -13.29
C ASP A 196 2.85 5.34 -14.06
N GLU A 197 4.10 5.06 -13.72
CA GLU A 197 4.84 3.91 -14.24
C GLU A 197 4.17 2.59 -13.80
N PHE A 198 3.80 2.46 -12.53
CA PHE A 198 3.12 1.27 -12.03
C PHE A 198 1.77 1.04 -12.71
N ALA A 199 1.01 2.11 -13.01
CA ALA A 199 -0.24 2.04 -13.76
C ALA A 199 -0.01 1.46 -15.17
N ARG A 200 0.96 2.02 -15.93
CA ARG A 200 1.33 1.53 -17.27
C ARG A 200 1.79 0.07 -17.26
N GLN A 201 2.50 -0.35 -16.21
CA GLN A 201 2.90 -1.75 -16.07
C GLN A 201 1.71 -2.67 -15.79
N ASN A 202 0.77 -2.25 -14.94
CA ASN A 202 -0.42 -3.05 -14.61
C ASN A 202 -1.36 -3.24 -15.78
N GLU A 203 -1.43 -2.29 -16.73
CA GLU A 203 -2.20 -2.44 -17.97
C GLU A 203 -1.74 -3.65 -18.79
N LYS A 204 -0.44 -3.96 -18.75
CA LYS A 204 0.16 -5.09 -19.46
C LYS A 204 0.15 -6.40 -18.67
N ARG A 205 -0.27 -6.39 -17.41
CA ARG A 205 -0.27 -7.59 -16.55
C ARG A 205 -1.49 -8.45 -16.82
N ASP A 206 -1.28 -9.75 -16.84
CA ASP A 206 -2.37 -10.72 -16.77
C ASP A 206 -3.09 -10.58 -15.42
N LYS A 207 -4.33 -10.08 -15.49
CA LYS A 207 -5.19 -9.83 -14.33
C LYS A 207 -5.56 -11.13 -13.62
N GLU A 208 -5.70 -12.24 -14.32
CA GLU A 208 -6.07 -13.52 -13.73
C GLU A 208 -4.89 -14.11 -12.95
N HIS A 209 -3.72 -14.14 -13.56
CA HIS A 209 -2.49 -14.56 -12.89
C HIS A 209 -2.23 -13.77 -11.59
N VAL A 210 -2.39 -12.44 -11.62
CA VAL A 210 -2.24 -11.59 -10.43
C VAL A 210 -3.26 -11.95 -9.33
N ARG A 211 -4.52 -12.17 -9.70
CA ARG A 211 -5.58 -12.56 -8.74
C ARG A 211 -5.31 -13.94 -8.14
N GLU A 212 -4.82 -14.89 -8.93
CA GLU A 212 -4.45 -16.21 -8.45
C GLU A 212 -3.31 -16.14 -7.42
N LEU A 213 -2.27 -15.36 -7.73
CA LEU A 213 -1.17 -15.11 -6.79
C LEU A 213 -1.66 -14.45 -5.50
N ASP A 214 -2.59 -13.49 -5.57
CA ASP A 214 -3.17 -12.86 -4.39
C ASP A 214 -3.98 -13.86 -3.53
N ARG A 215 -4.76 -14.75 -4.15
CA ARG A 215 -5.47 -15.82 -3.43
C ARG A 215 -4.52 -16.78 -2.72
N LYS A 216 -3.39 -17.13 -3.34
CA LYS A 216 -2.36 -17.97 -2.71
C LYS A 216 -1.66 -17.22 -1.57
N ASN A 217 -1.25 -15.97 -1.81
CA ASN A 217 -0.51 -15.17 -0.84
C ASN A 217 -1.37 -14.78 0.39
N SER A 218 -2.64 -14.45 0.20
CA SER A 218 -3.55 -14.07 1.29
C SER A 218 -3.86 -15.23 2.25
N LYS A 219 -3.67 -16.48 1.82
CA LYS A 219 -3.82 -17.68 2.65
C LYS A 219 -2.55 -18.07 3.40
N LYS A 220 -1.42 -17.41 3.15
CA LYS A 220 -0.18 -17.73 3.85
C LYS A 220 -0.32 -17.47 5.35
N PRO A 221 0.09 -18.40 6.24
CA PRO A 221 -0.15 -18.31 7.67
C PRO A 221 0.33 -17.00 8.30
N GLU A 222 1.50 -16.51 7.92
CA GLU A 222 2.08 -15.26 8.42
C GLU A 222 1.21 -14.04 8.06
N ARG A 223 0.59 -14.02 6.87
CA ARG A 223 -0.30 -12.93 6.47
C ARG A 223 -1.65 -13.00 7.18
N VAL A 224 -2.16 -14.20 7.40
CA VAL A 224 -3.41 -14.41 8.15
C VAL A 224 -3.22 -13.98 9.61
N ALA A 225 -2.10 -14.34 10.24
CA ALA A 225 -1.75 -13.92 11.60
C ALA A 225 -1.69 -12.40 11.73
N VAL A 226 -0.91 -11.71 10.87
CA VAL A 226 -0.81 -10.24 10.87
C VAL A 226 -2.17 -9.59 10.66
N LYS A 227 -3.01 -10.14 9.76
CA LYS A 227 -4.37 -9.62 9.53
C LYS A 227 -5.24 -9.79 10.77
N ASN A 228 -5.18 -10.93 11.45
CA ASN A 228 -5.97 -11.20 12.65
C ASN A 228 -5.54 -10.28 13.81
N GLU A 229 -4.24 -10.07 13.98
CA GLU A 229 -3.70 -9.10 14.96
C GLU A 229 -4.17 -7.68 14.65
N TRP A 230 -4.10 -7.25 13.39
CA TRP A 230 -4.59 -5.94 12.98
C TRP A 230 -6.09 -5.77 13.25
N VAL A 231 -6.90 -6.79 12.95
CA VAL A 231 -8.34 -6.80 13.20
C VAL A 231 -8.63 -6.68 14.70
N LYS A 232 -7.91 -7.44 15.54
CA LYS A 232 -8.05 -7.38 17.00
C LYS A 232 -7.64 -6.02 17.56
N ALA A 233 -6.61 -5.39 17.01
CA ALA A 233 -6.13 -4.08 17.42
C ALA A 233 -6.95 -2.90 16.86
N ASN A 234 -7.77 -3.11 15.83
CA ASN A 234 -8.53 -2.04 15.17
C ASN A 234 -10.04 -2.37 15.05
N PRO A 235 -10.74 -2.68 16.15
CA PRO A 235 -12.14 -3.12 16.12
C PRO A 235 -13.10 -2.07 15.55
N GLU A 236 -12.89 -0.78 15.85
CA GLU A 236 -13.71 0.33 15.35
C GLU A 236 -13.60 0.48 13.83
N LYS A 237 -12.38 0.37 13.26
CA LYS A 237 -12.17 0.44 11.80
C LYS A 237 -12.82 -0.71 11.07
N VAL A 238 -12.80 -1.91 11.65
CA VAL A 238 -13.48 -3.09 11.09
C VAL A 238 -14.99 -2.88 11.12
N ALA A 239 -15.54 -2.43 12.25
CA ALA A 239 -16.97 -2.16 12.39
C ALA A 239 -17.45 -1.08 11.41
N LEU A 240 -16.71 0.03 11.27
CA LEU A 240 -17.00 1.10 10.32
C LEU A 240 -16.98 0.60 8.87
N LYS A 241 -15.96 -0.18 8.50
CA LYS A 241 -15.86 -0.76 7.15
C LYS A 241 -17.09 -1.62 6.82
N ASP A 242 -17.50 -2.47 7.75
CA ASP A 242 -18.66 -3.35 7.56
C ASP A 242 -19.98 -2.57 7.57
N LEU A 243 -20.06 -1.46 8.31
CA LEU A 243 -21.19 -0.53 8.28
C LEU A 243 -21.29 0.20 6.94
N ASN A 244 -20.20 0.81 6.47
CA ASN A 244 -20.17 1.54 5.20
C ASN A 244 -20.45 0.62 4.01
N LYS A 245 -19.93 -0.62 4.05
CA LYS A 245 -20.30 -1.66 3.07
C LYS A 245 -21.82 -1.90 3.01
N ARG A 246 -22.49 -1.91 4.16
CA ARG A 246 -23.96 -2.04 4.23
C ARG A 246 -24.66 -0.76 3.78
N ASN A 247 -24.12 0.41 4.10
CA ASN A 247 -24.72 1.70 3.74
C ASN A 247 -24.79 1.89 2.22
N ARG A 248 -23.77 1.46 1.48
CA ARG A 248 -23.70 1.54 0.01
C ARG A 248 -24.77 0.73 -0.73
N ILE A 249 -25.50 -0.16 -0.04
CA ILE A 249 -26.65 -0.87 -0.60
C ILE A 249 -27.86 0.08 -0.72
N TYR A 250 -27.93 1.10 0.12
CA TYR A 250 -28.94 2.13 0.06
C TYR A 250 -28.50 3.17 -0.98
N GLY A 251 -29.36 3.45 -1.96
CA GLY A 251 -29.06 4.40 -3.03
C GLY A 251 -28.71 5.78 -2.45
N GLY A 252 -27.53 6.32 -2.81
CA GLY A 252 -27.06 7.61 -2.30
C GLY A 252 -26.42 7.58 -0.90
N GLY A 253 -26.21 6.40 -0.29
CA GLY A 253 -25.58 6.28 1.03
C GLY A 253 -24.13 6.80 1.02
N ILE A 254 -23.87 7.85 1.80
CA ILE A 254 -22.52 8.40 2.03
C ILE A 254 -21.84 7.61 3.16
N ASP A 255 -20.60 7.19 2.95
CA ASP A 255 -19.80 6.53 3.97
C ASP A 255 -19.63 7.45 5.19
N LEU A 256 -19.89 6.93 6.40
CA LEU A 256 -19.57 7.65 7.62
C LEU A 256 -18.05 7.77 7.77
N THR A 257 -17.59 8.94 8.25
CA THR A 257 -16.19 9.11 8.67
C THR A 257 -15.95 8.42 10.00
N ILE A 258 -14.68 8.24 10.38
CA ILE A 258 -14.34 7.63 11.67
C ILE A 258 -14.79 8.51 12.84
N GLU A 259 -14.71 9.82 12.70
CA GLU A 259 -15.15 10.79 13.70
C GLU A 259 -16.67 10.74 13.89
N GLN A 260 -17.43 10.65 12.80
CA GLN A 260 -18.89 10.49 12.86
C GLN A 260 -19.30 9.14 13.46
N PHE A 261 -18.56 8.07 13.14
CA PHE A 261 -18.80 6.75 13.71
C PHE A 261 -18.54 6.73 15.22
N GLU A 262 -17.42 7.29 15.67
CA GLU A 262 -17.06 7.36 17.08
C GLU A 262 -18.02 8.24 17.89
N SER A 263 -18.46 9.38 17.34
CA SER A 263 -19.38 10.29 18.03
C SER A 263 -20.72 9.63 18.36
N ILE A 264 -21.15 8.66 17.56
CA ILE A 264 -22.34 7.84 17.80
C ILE A 264 -22.00 6.65 18.70
N THR A 265 -21.04 5.82 18.32
CA THR A 265 -20.82 4.50 18.97
C THR A 265 -20.27 4.56 20.39
N LYS A 266 -19.63 5.66 20.79
CA LYS A 266 -19.14 5.88 22.16
C LYS A 266 -20.23 6.36 23.13
N GLN A 267 -21.43 6.68 22.63
CA GLN A 267 -22.57 7.00 23.49
C GLN A 267 -23.14 5.73 24.13
N PRO A 268 -23.77 5.85 25.32
CA PRO A 268 -24.60 4.77 25.87
C PRO A 268 -25.66 4.30 24.88
N CYS A 269 -26.06 3.04 24.96
CA CYS A 269 -27.09 2.49 24.08
C CYS A 269 -28.37 3.32 24.23
N TYR A 270 -28.88 3.82 23.10
CA TYR A 270 -30.05 4.66 23.03
C TYR A 270 -31.26 4.06 23.74
N TYR A 271 -31.44 2.74 23.61
CA TYR A 271 -32.56 2.00 24.18
C TYR A 271 -32.36 1.57 25.63
N CYS A 272 -31.23 0.94 26.00
CA CYS A 272 -31.06 0.37 27.35
C CYS A 272 -29.98 1.04 28.22
N GLY A 273 -29.30 2.08 27.71
CA GLY A 273 -28.35 2.88 28.47
C GLY A 273 -26.98 2.26 28.74
N ILE A 274 -26.68 1.06 28.24
CA ILE A 274 -25.39 0.39 28.50
C ILE A 274 -24.32 0.76 27.47
N ILE A 275 -23.05 0.63 27.86
CA ILE A 275 -21.91 0.52 26.94
C ILE A 275 -21.40 -0.93 27.04
N GLN A 276 -21.17 -1.58 25.90
CA GLN A 276 -20.65 -2.95 25.87
C GLN A 276 -19.18 -3.01 26.32
N ASP A 277 -18.74 -4.15 26.85
CA ASP A 277 -17.38 -4.37 27.41
C ASP A 277 -16.24 -3.98 26.46
N LYS A 278 -16.48 -4.08 25.14
CA LYS A 278 -15.52 -3.68 24.10
C LYS A 278 -15.29 -2.15 24.01
N GLY A 279 -15.97 -1.35 24.83
CA GLY A 279 -15.80 0.10 24.94
C GLY A 279 -16.68 0.95 24.01
N PHE A 280 -17.39 0.33 23.06
CA PHE A 280 -18.30 1.02 22.14
C PHE A 280 -19.46 0.12 21.71
N ASN A 281 -20.56 0.73 21.30
CA ASN A 281 -21.77 0.06 20.81
C ASN A 281 -21.78 -0.07 19.29
N GLY A 282 -22.77 -0.80 18.76
CA GLY A 282 -23.10 -0.72 17.33
C GLY A 282 -23.90 0.54 17.00
N ILE A 283 -24.37 0.62 15.76
CA ILE A 283 -25.30 1.65 15.30
C ILE A 283 -26.60 0.98 14.90
N ASP A 284 -27.71 1.47 15.45
CA ASP A 284 -29.06 1.18 14.98
C ASP A 284 -29.58 2.35 14.14
N ARG A 285 -30.43 2.02 13.16
CA ARG A 285 -31.17 2.98 12.35
C ARG A 285 -32.57 3.08 12.92
N MET A 286 -32.92 4.24 13.46
CA MET A 286 -34.26 4.45 14.06
C MET A 286 -35.35 4.16 13.02
N ASP A 287 -35.16 4.67 11.80
CA ASP A 287 -35.92 4.30 10.61
C ASP A 287 -35.11 3.32 9.74
N SER A 288 -35.55 2.06 9.71
CA SER A 288 -34.88 0.99 8.97
C SER A 288 -35.03 1.09 7.45
N THR A 289 -35.93 1.95 6.95
CA THR A 289 -36.12 2.20 5.52
C THR A 289 -35.05 3.11 4.93
N LYS A 290 -34.38 3.91 5.78
CA LYS A 290 -33.31 4.84 5.42
C LYS A 290 -31.92 4.25 5.62
N GLY A 291 -30.92 4.91 5.04
CA GLY A 291 -29.50 4.57 5.20
C GLY A 291 -28.94 4.98 6.56
N TYR A 292 -27.62 4.94 6.69
CA TYR A 292 -26.89 5.42 7.86
C TYR A 292 -26.66 6.93 7.80
N GLU A 293 -27.74 7.70 7.92
CA GLU A 293 -27.71 9.16 8.07
C GLU A 293 -27.49 9.52 9.54
N ILE A 294 -26.69 10.55 9.85
CA ILE A 294 -26.33 10.91 11.23
C ILE A 294 -27.57 11.10 12.11
N ASP A 295 -28.59 11.79 11.61
CA ASP A 295 -29.81 12.08 12.34
C ASP A 295 -30.78 10.87 12.41
N ASN A 296 -30.54 9.80 11.64
CA ASN A 296 -31.26 8.53 11.69
C ASN A 296 -30.53 7.48 12.54
N CYS A 297 -29.26 7.71 12.87
CA CYS A 297 -28.41 6.75 13.55
C CYS A 297 -28.32 7.02 15.05
N VAL A 298 -28.40 5.95 15.83
CA VAL A 298 -28.19 6.02 17.28
C VAL A 298 -27.27 4.90 17.76
N SER A 299 -26.55 5.16 18.86
CA SER A 299 -25.77 4.14 19.55
C SER A 299 -26.67 3.00 20.00
N CYS A 300 -26.34 1.77 19.67
CA CYS A 300 -27.17 0.63 20.03
C CYS A 300 -26.34 -0.62 20.33
N CYS A 301 -26.55 -1.19 21.52
CA CYS A 301 -25.95 -2.46 21.87
C CYS A 301 -26.50 -3.59 20.98
N THR A 302 -25.71 -4.66 20.82
CA THR A 302 -26.07 -5.80 19.95
C THR A 302 -27.47 -6.38 20.27
N GLU A 303 -27.78 -6.56 21.55
CA GLU A 303 -29.05 -7.14 21.99
C GLU A 303 -30.26 -6.29 21.58
N CYS A 304 -30.24 -4.97 21.87
CA CYS A 304 -31.33 -4.07 21.50
C CYS A 304 -31.51 -3.99 19.98
N ASN A 305 -30.41 -3.95 19.22
CA ASN A 305 -30.47 -3.90 17.76
C ASN A 305 -31.08 -5.18 17.19
N MET A 306 -30.76 -6.34 17.77
CA MET A 306 -31.34 -7.62 17.38
C MET A 306 -32.82 -7.73 17.75
N MET A 307 -33.19 -7.30 18.97
CA MET A 307 -34.59 -7.30 19.42
C MET A 307 -35.48 -6.39 18.55
N LYS A 308 -34.99 -5.20 18.23
CA LYS A 308 -35.69 -4.27 17.34
C LYS A 308 -35.80 -4.82 15.93
N GLY A 309 -34.71 -5.39 15.40
CA GLY A 309 -34.67 -5.87 14.03
C GLY A 309 -34.95 -4.74 13.03
N ALA A 310 -35.88 -4.98 12.09
CA ALA A 310 -36.26 -4.00 11.07
C ALA A 310 -37.44 -3.09 11.47
N VAL A 311 -37.97 -3.25 12.69
CA VAL A 311 -39.04 -2.41 13.24
C VAL A 311 -38.47 -1.02 13.52
N ASP A 312 -39.32 0.00 13.50
CA ASP A 312 -38.94 1.35 13.90
C ASP A 312 -38.78 1.50 15.43
N ASN A 313 -38.09 2.55 15.84
CA ASN A 313 -37.83 2.83 17.25
C ASN A 313 -39.12 2.94 18.09
N ILE A 314 -40.19 3.57 17.58
CA ILE A 314 -41.42 3.79 18.34
C ILE A 314 -42.16 2.47 18.54
N THR A 315 -42.42 1.72 17.47
CA THR A 315 -43.08 0.41 17.57
C THR A 315 -42.27 -0.56 18.43
N PHE A 316 -40.94 -0.49 18.39
CA PHE A 316 -40.10 -1.30 19.29
C PHE A 316 -40.34 -0.98 20.77
N ILE A 317 -40.40 0.29 21.16
CA ILE A 317 -40.68 0.70 22.55
C ILE A 317 -42.12 0.35 22.95
N GLN A 318 -43.09 0.51 22.05
CA GLN A 318 -44.48 0.08 22.30
C GLN A 318 -44.57 -1.42 22.61
N ARG A 319 -43.81 -2.27 21.90
CA ARG A 319 -43.75 -3.71 22.21
C ARG A 319 -43.18 -3.98 23.60
N VAL A 320 -42.11 -3.28 23.96
CA VAL A 320 -41.47 -3.41 25.29
C VAL A 320 -42.49 -3.10 26.38
N GLU A 321 -43.18 -1.95 26.30
CA GLU A 321 -44.18 -1.55 27.29
C GLU A 321 -45.37 -2.52 27.32
N HIS A 322 -45.86 -2.97 26.16
CA HIS A 322 -46.95 -3.93 26.08
C HIS A 322 -46.59 -5.27 26.75
N ILE A 323 -45.41 -5.82 26.47
CA ILE A 323 -44.95 -7.10 27.05
C ILE A 323 -44.82 -6.98 28.58
N LEU A 324 -44.18 -5.91 29.07
CA LEU A 324 -44.02 -5.70 30.50
C LEU A 324 -45.36 -5.51 31.21
N THR A 325 -46.31 -4.80 30.58
CA THR A 325 -47.66 -4.60 31.11
C THR A 325 -48.45 -5.90 31.13
N HIS A 326 -48.34 -6.72 30.07
CA HIS A 326 -49.02 -8.01 29.99
C HIS A 326 -48.54 -8.96 31.09
N ASN A 327 -47.24 -8.97 31.37
CA ASN A 327 -46.63 -9.82 32.40
C ASN A 327 -46.63 -9.18 33.80
N SER A 328 -47.41 -8.11 34.02
CA SER A 328 -47.51 -7.40 35.31
C SER A 328 -46.16 -6.96 35.91
N MET A 329 -45.15 -6.72 35.06
CA MET A 329 -43.81 -6.29 35.49
C MET A 329 -43.72 -4.78 35.72
N ILE A 330 -44.69 -4.02 35.20
CA ILE A 330 -44.84 -2.58 35.40
C ILE A 330 -46.29 -2.23 35.71
N THR A 331 -46.49 -1.21 36.54
CA THR A 331 -47.81 -0.68 36.89
C THR A 331 -48.18 0.47 35.94
N ASN A 332 -49.44 0.56 35.53
CA ASN A 332 -49.97 1.63 34.66
C ASN A 332 -49.35 1.72 33.25
N GLY A 333 -48.69 0.66 32.78
CA GLY A 333 -48.18 0.59 31.42
C GLY A 333 -49.32 0.47 30.40
N LYS A 334 -49.06 0.95 29.18
CA LYS A 334 -50.00 0.89 28.06
C LYS A 334 -49.90 -0.43 27.30
N ARG A 335 -51.03 -0.87 26.74
CA ARG A 335 -51.09 -2.05 25.86
C ARG A 335 -51.15 -1.62 24.40
N TYR A 336 -50.20 -2.14 23.62
CA TYR A 336 -50.10 -1.95 22.17
C TYR A 336 -50.23 -3.28 21.38
N PRO A 337 -51.43 -3.90 21.31
CA PRO A 337 -51.62 -5.13 20.55
C PRO A 337 -51.28 -4.98 19.05
N ASP A 338 -51.53 -3.80 18.48
CA ASP A 338 -51.30 -3.50 17.06
C ASP A 338 -49.80 -3.34 16.70
N ALA A 339 -48.93 -3.26 17.71
CA ALA A 339 -47.48 -3.29 17.49
C ALA A 339 -46.99 -4.68 17.05
N PHE A 340 -47.83 -5.72 17.15
CA PHE A 340 -47.51 -7.10 16.80
C PHE A 340 -48.27 -7.57 15.57
N SER A 341 -47.55 -7.78 14.49
CA SER A 341 -48.10 -8.21 13.22
C SER A 341 -48.71 -9.61 13.23
N ASN A 342 -49.67 -9.82 12.33
CA ASN A 342 -50.18 -11.15 12.03
C ASN A 342 -49.16 -11.99 11.25
N HIS A 343 -49.24 -13.31 11.42
CA HIS A 343 -48.37 -14.28 10.74
C HIS A 343 -49.02 -15.66 10.78
N ASN A 344 -48.63 -16.50 9.83
CA ASN A 344 -49.07 -17.89 9.77
C ASN A 344 -48.04 -18.77 10.49
N GLY A 345 -48.54 -19.65 11.35
CA GLY A 345 -47.73 -20.67 12.02
C GLY A 345 -47.11 -21.67 11.03
N SER A 346 -46.11 -22.41 11.49
CA SER A 346 -45.51 -23.51 10.71
C SER A 346 -46.23 -24.82 11.00
N SER A 347 -46.16 -25.79 10.08
CA SER A 347 -46.76 -27.11 10.28
C SER A 347 -45.96 -27.97 11.28
N LEU A 348 -46.63 -28.95 11.90
CA LEU A 348 -45.98 -29.94 12.76
C LEU A 348 -44.80 -30.65 12.07
N SER A 349 -44.95 -31.00 10.78
CA SER A 349 -43.89 -31.62 9.98
C SER A 349 -42.64 -30.74 9.87
N MET A 350 -42.81 -29.43 9.71
CA MET A 350 -41.69 -28.48 9.66
C MET A 350 -41.00 -28.33 11.03
N TYR A 351 -41.76 -28.40 12.12
CA TYR A 351 -41.20 -28.42 13.47
C TYR A 351 -40.35 -29.67 13.71
N LYS A 352 -40.85 -30.86 13.36
CA LYS A 352 -40.11 -32.14 13.47
C LYS A 352 -38.81 -32.10 12.66
N TYR A 353 -38.88 -31.70 11.39
CA TYR A 353 -37.71 -31.53 10.53
C TYR A 353 -36.69 -30.54 11.11
N SER A 354 -37.17 -29.40 11.61
CA SER A 354 -36.31 -28.35 12.16
C SER A 354 -35.66 -28.77 13.49
N ALA A 355 -36.33 -29.59 14.30
CA ALA A 355 -35.79 -30.17 15.52
C ALA A 355 -34.69 -31.18 15.20
N GLU A 356 -34.95 -32.12 14.28
CA GLU A 356 -33.97 -33.12 13.83
C GLU A 356 -32.69 -32.47 13.28
N ARG A 357 -32.81 -31.51 12.36
CA ARG A 357 -31.66 -30.80 11.78
C ARG A 357 -30.81 -30.05 12.82
N ARG A 358 -31.42 -29.64 13.93
CA ARG A 358 -30.75 -28.92 15.03
C ARG A 358 -30.45 -29.83 16.23
N ASN A 359 -30.68 -31.14 16.09
CA ASN A 359 -30.48 -32.15 17.13
C ASN A 359 -31.25 -31.86 18.43
N TYR A 360 -32.51 -31.45 18.31
CA TYR A 360 -33.41 -31.29 19.45
C TYR A 360 -34.38 -32.46 19.54
N VAL A 361 -34.60 -32.93 20.78
CA VAL A 361 -35.67 -33.87 21.11
C VAL A 361 -37.03 -33.29 20.71
N PHE A 362 -37.92 -34.12 20.16
CA PHE A 362 -39.28 -33.74 19.79
C PHE A 362 -40.27 -34.78 20.31
N GLU A 363 -40.94 -34.46 21.41
CA GLU A 363 -41.86 -35.34 22.15
C GLU A 363 -43.32 -34.89 22.08
N LEU A 364 -43.60 -33.72 21.49
CA LEU A 364 -44.97 -33.24 21.32
C LEU A 364 -45.78 -34.19 20.43
N THR A 365 -46.95 -34.61 20.93
CA THR A 365 -47.95 -35.28 20.10
C THR A 365 -48.60 -34.29 19.13
N GLU A 366 -49.34 -34.81 18.15
CA GLU A 366 -50.12 -33.96 17.25
C GLU A 366 -51.20 -33.17 18.02
N GLU A 367 -51.82 -33.81 19.01
CA GLU A 367 -52.80 -33.17 19.89
C GLU A 367 -52.17 -32.05 20.72
N ASP A 368 -51.00 -32.28 21.33
CA ASP A 368 -50.25 -31.25 22.07
C ASP A 368 -49.93 -30.06 21.19
N PHE A 369 -49.44 -30.32 19.98
CA PHE A 369 -49.10 -29.29 19.02
C PHE A 369 -50.30 -28.39 18.70
N TYR A 370 -51.45 -28.98 18.35
CA TYR A 370 -52.65 -28.20 18.02
C TYR A 370 -53.27 -27.49 19.21
N LYS A 371 -53.08 -28.02 20.42
CA LYS A 371 -53.47 -27.35 21.66
C LYS A 371 -52.61 -26.11 21.89
N ILE A 372 -51.28 -26.27 21.86
CA ILE A 372 -50.33 -25.18 22.13
C ILE A 372 -50.51 -24.03 21.15
N ILE A 373 -50.59 -24.26 19.83
CA ILE A 373 -50.68 -23.15 18.86
C ILE A 373 -51.98 -22.33 18.96
N LYS A 374 -53.00 -22.83 19.68
CA LYS A 374 -54.26 -22.12 19.93
C LYS A 374 -54.23 -21.25 21.19
N ASP A 375 -53.29 -21.51 22.11
CA ASP A 375 -53.14 -20.70 23.32
C ASP A 375 -52.61 -19.29 22.97
N ASP A 376 -52.86 -18.34 23.88
CA ASP A 376 -52.35 -16.98 23.77
C ASP A 376 -50.82 -16.98 23.89
N CYS A 377 -50.15 -16.09 23.16
CA CYS A 377 -48.69 -15.95 23.22
C CYS A 377 -48.25 -15.70 24.66
N TYR A 378 -47.42 -16.57 25.25
CA TYR A 378 -47.06 -16.44 26.66
C TYR A 378 -46.24 -15.17 26.98
N ILE A 379 -45.62 -14.55 25.97
CA ILE A 379 -44.81 -13.33 26.12
C ILE A 379 -45.67 -12.06 26.02
N CYS A 380 -46.57 -11.97 25.04
CA CYS A 380 -47.32 -10.73 24.78
C CYS A 380 -48.85 -10.88 24.83
N GLY A 381 -49.39 -12.08 25.00
CA GLY A 381 -50.83 -12.33 25.03
C GLY A 381 -51.52 -12.23 23.67
N LYS A 382 -50.78 -12.18 22.55
CA LYS A 382 -51.39 -12.19 21.21
C LYS A 382 -52.13 -13.51 20.99
N LYS A 383 -53.41 -13.41 20.65
CA LYS A 383 -54.31 -14.54 20.45
C LYS A 383 -54.19 -15.12 19.04
N THR A 384 -54.46 -16.41 18.92
CA THR A 384 -54.69 -17.05 17.62
C THR A 384 -56.11 -16.71 17.12
N ASP A 385 -56.22 -16.32 15.86
CA ASP A 385 -57.47 -15.98 15.17
C ASP A 385 -57.41 -16.43 13.69
N GLU A 386 -58.40 -16.03 12.89
CA GLU A 386 -58.49 -16.37 11.47
C GLU A 386 -57.33 -15.84 10.61
N ASN A 387 -56.65 -14.79 11.06
CA ASN A 387 -55.56 -14.10 10.36
C ASN A 387 -54.18 -14.34 11.00
N HIS A 388 -54.13 -14.98 12.17
CA HIS A 388 -52.93 -15.18 12.96
C HIS A 388 -52.92 -16.55 13.63
N THR A 389 -51.83 -17.28 13.51
CA THR A 389 -51.60 -18.50 14.31
C THR A 389 -50.28 -18.38 15.05
N ASN A 390 -50.31 -18.57 16.37
CA ASN A 390 -49.10 -18.65 17.17
C ASN A 390 -48.22 -19.84 16.74
N GLY A 391 -46.91 -19.67 16.88
CA GLY A 391 -45.97 -20.78 16.80
C GLY A 391 -45.70 -21.38 18.16
N ILE A 392 -44.75 -22.30 18.20
CA ILE A 392 -44.19 -22.87 19.43
C ILE A 392 -42.80 -22.29 19.67
N ASP A 393 -42.61 -21.67 20.84
CA ASP A 393 -41.32 -21.32 21.40
C ASP A 393 -40.90 -22.35 22.46
N ARG A 394 -39.58 -22.56 22.56
CA ARG A 394 -39.00 -23.39 23.61
C ARG A 394 -38.64 -22.45 24.76
N PHE A 395 -39.24 -22.65 25.93
CA PHE A 395 -39.02 -21.77 27.06
C PHE A 395 -37.54 -21.73 27.43
N ASP A 396 -36.98 -22.90 27.71
CA ASP A 396 -35.56 -23.18 27.77
C ASP A 396 -35.04 -23.60 26.38
N ASN A 397 -34.11 -22.82 25.84
CA ASN A 397 -33.54 -23.04 24.51
C ASN A 397 -32.54 -24.20 24.45
N GLU A 398 -32.03 -24.66 25.60
CA GLU A 398 -31.14 -25.82 25.71
C GLU A 398 -31.92 -27.15 25.62
N GLN A 399 -33.23 -27.11 25.87
CA GLN A 399 -34.11 -28.25 25.81
C GLN A 399 -34.85 -28.38 24.45
N GLY A 400 -35.37 -29.57 24.20
CA GLY A 400 -36.18 -29.89 23.02
C GLY A 400 -37.62 -29.43 23.13
N TYR A 401 -38.45 -29.92 22.20
CA TYR A 401 -39.90 -29.71 22.18
C TYR A 401 -40.59 -30.77 23.03
N THR A 402 -40.84 -30.44 24.30
CA THR A 402 -41.60 -31.26 25.26
C THR A 402 -42.83 -30.49 25.71
N PHE A 403 -43.85 -31.16 26.25
CA PHE A 403 -45.07 -30.47 26.72
C PHE A 403 -44.78 -29.39 27.76
N ASN A 404 -43.83 -29.64 28.67
CA ASN A 404 -43.46 -28.70 29.75
C ASN A 404 -42.49 -27.58 29.31
N ASN A 405 -41.84 -27.72 28.15
CA ASN A 405 -40.89 -26.71 27.64
C ASN A 405 -41.43 -25.93 26.43
N SER A 406 -42.61 -26.27 25.92
CA SER A 406 -43.17 -25.69 24.69
C SER A 406 -44.33 -24.76 25.00
N ASN A 407 -44.20 -23.49 24.66
CA ASN A 407 -45.26 -22.49 24.86
C ASN A 407 -45.70 -21.86 23.55
N ALA A 408 -46.97 -21.48 23.48
CA ALA A 408 -47.53 -20.70 22.39
C ALA A 408 -46.83 -19.34 22.32
N CYS A 409 -46.27 -18.98 21.18
CA CYS A 409 -45.54 -17.73 21.04
C CYS A 409 -45.67 -17.15 19.64
N CYS A 410 -46.02 -15.88 19.56
CA CYS A 410 -46.06 -15.18 18.29
C CYS A 410 -44.63 -14.98 17.75
N GLY A 411 -44.48 -15.00 16.43
CA GLY A 411 -43.18 -14.98 15.77
C GLY A 411 -42.38 -13.70 16.07
N GLN A 412 -43.08 -12.59 16.34
CA GLN A 412 -42.44 -11.34 16.76
C GLN A 412 -41.75 -11.50 18.12
N CYS A 413 -42.43 -12.08 19.12
CA CYS A 413 -41.85 -12.34 20.43
C CYS A 413 -40.76 -13.42 20.38
N ASN A 414 -40.97 -14.48 19.60
CA ASN A 414 -39.97 -15.53 19.42
C ASN A 414 -38.67 -14.98 18.80
N ILE A 415 -38.76 -14.06 17.82
CA ILE A 415 -37.60 -13.37 17.27
C ILE A 415 -36.93 -12.43 18.29
N MET A 416 -37.72 -11.71 19.11
CA MET A 416 -37.18 -10.83 20.15
C MET A 416 -36.46 -11.60 21.26
N LYS A 417 -37.03 -12.72 21.74
CA LYS A 417 -36.40 -13.60 22.74
C LYS A 417 -35.20 -14.33 22.16
N LYS A 418 -35.36 -14.91 20.97
CA LYS A 418 -34.34 -15.70 20.28
C LYS A 418 -33.73 -16.75 21.21
N GLU A 419 -32.44 -16.64 21.51
CA GLU A 419 -31.68 -17.56 22.35
C GLU A 419 -31.59 -17.09 23.80
N MET A 420 -32.14 -15.92 24.14
CA MET A 420 -32.11 -15.40 25.50
C MET A 420 -32.96 -16.26 26.44
N ASP A 421 -32.43 -16.49 27.63
CA ASP A 421 -33.22 -16.94 28.77
C ASP A 421 -34.35 -15.93 29.06
N TYR A 422 -35.49 -16.44 29.53
CA TYR A 422 -36.68 -15.64 29.75
C TYR A 422 -36.48 -14.53 30.79
N LEU A 423 -35.75 -14.81 31.87
CA LEU A 423 -35.46 -13.81 32.89
C LEU A 423 -34.48 -12.76 32.36
N CYS A 424 -33.45 -13.18 31.63
CA CYS A 424 -32.55 -12.24 30.93
C CYS A 424 -33.31 -11.34 29.94
N PHE A 425 -34.22 -11.92 29.17
CA PHE A 425 -35.05 -11.23 28.19
C PHE A 425 -35.92 -10.15 28.85
N THR A 426 -36.70 -10.53 29.87
CA THR A 426 -37.61 -9.62 30.56
C THR A 426 -36.87 -8.53 31.35
N ASN A 427 -35.74 -8.85 31.98
CA ASN A 427 -34.86 -7.84 32.61
C ASN A 427 -34.30 -6.85 31.58
N LYS A 428 -33.97 -7.32 30.37
CA LYS A 428 -33.53 -6.44 29.28
C LYS A 428 -34.65 -5.49 28.85
N LEU A 429 -35.88 -5.98 28.71
CA LEU A 429 -37.05 -5.15 28.41
C LEU A 429 -37.27 -4.09 29.49
N LYS A 430 -37.14 -4.45 30.77
CA LYS A 430 -37.26 -3.49 31.88
C LYS A 430 -36.23 -2.36 31.79
N LYS A 431 -34.95 -2.69 31.54
CA LYS A 431 -33.90 -1.68 31.33
C LYS A 431 -34.19 -0.75 30.14
N ILE A 432 -34.75 -1.31 29.06
CA ILE A 432 -35.15 -0.51 27.89
C ILE A 432 -36.27 0.46 28.29
N TYR A 433 -37.30 -0.05 28.95
CA TYR A 433 -38.44 0.74 29.38
C TYR A 433 -38.03 1.90 30.28
N GLU A 434 -37.31 1.63 31.37
CA GLU A 434 -36.85 2.64 32.34
C GLU A 434 -36.02 3.75 31.67
N ASN A 435 -35.14 3.39 30.74
CA ASN A 435 -34.29 4.34 30.04
C ASN A 435 -35.05 5.11 28.93
N CYS A 436 -36.18 4.61 28.43
CA CYS A 436 -36.94 5.23 27.35
C CYS A 436 -38.20 5.99 27.80
N GLN A 437 -38.71 5.75 29.01
CA GLN A 437 -39.97 6.34 29.51
C GLN A 437 -40.08 7.86 29.32
N ASN A 438 -38.97 8.59 29.49
CA ASN A 438 -38.95 10.07 29.42
C ASN A 438 -38.22 10.59 28.17
N LYS A 439 -37.94 9.72 27.20
CA LYS A 439 -37.24 10.12 25.97
C LYS A 439 -38.23 10.42 24.87
N GLU A 440 -38.06 11.58 24.25
CA GLU A 440 -38.75 11.88 23.00
C GLU A 440 -38.17 11.00 21.88
N MET A 441 -39.01 10.12 21.34
CA MET A 441 -38.63 9.24 20.23
C MET A 441 -38.82 9.97 18.91
N LYS A 442 -37.79 9.97 18.06
CA LYS A 442 -37.90 10.50 16.70
C LYS A 442 -38.96 9.72 15.93
N ILE A 443 -39.90 10.42 15.32
CA ILE A 443 -40.97 9.82 14.50
C ILE A 443 -40.34 9.23 13.23
N PRO A 444 -40.56 7.94 12.94
CA PRO A 444 -40.07 7.32 11.71
C PRO A 444 -40.86 7.85 10.51
N SER A 445 -40.27 7.80 9.31
CA SER A 445 -41.02 8.19 8.11
C SER A 445 -42.15 7.19 7.79
N VAL A 446 -41.96 5.93 8.16
CA VAL A 446 -42.93 4.85 8.03
C VAL A 446 -42.88 3.98 9.29
N TYR A 447 -44.03 3.71 9.90
CA TYR A 447 -44.14 2.74 10.97
C TYR A 447 -44.05 1.31 10.40
N VAL A 448 -43.11 0.51 10.91
CA VAL A 448 -42.82 -0.84 10.43
C VAL A 448 -43.13 -1.83 11.55
N ILE A 449 -44.28 -2.50 11.45
CA ILE A 449 -44.80 -3.35 12.53
C ILE A 449 -44.42 -4.84 12.42
N ASN A 450 -43.68 -5.28 11.39
CA ASN A 450 -43.24 -6.68 11.25
C ASN A 450 -41.71 -6.77 11.31
N ILE A 451 -41.18 -7.65 12.17
CA ILE A 451 -39.81 -8.13 12.05
C ILE A 451 -39.82 -9.19 10.94
N LEU A 452 -39.68 -8.78 9.68
CA LEU A 452 -39.41 -9.72 8.59
C LEU A 452 -37.91 -9.73 8.29
N ASN A 453 -37.31 -10.92 8.30
CA ASN A 453 -36.05 -11.17 7.63
C ASN A 453 -36.32 -11.19 6.12
N HIS A 454 -36.23 -10.02 5.49
CA HIS A 454 -35.58 -9.80 4.20
C HIS A 454 -35.84 -8.36 3.78
N ASN A 455 -34.75 -7.59 3.72
CA ASN A 455 -34.70 -6.33 3.03
C ASN A 455 -35.19 -6.56 1.58
N LYS A 456 -36.39 -6.08 1.23
CA LYS A 456 -36.97 -6.18 -0.13
C LYS A 456 -36.04 -5.58 -1.21
N ASN A 457 -35.12 -4.70 -0.78
CA ASN A 457 -34.12 -4.06 -1.62
C ASN A 457 -32.76 -4.78 -1.64
N LYS A 458 -32.60 -5.92 -0.97
CA LYS A 458 -31.40 -6.74 -1.12
C LYS A 458 -31.50 -7.48 -2.46
N LEU A 459 -30.96 -6.85 -3.51
CA LEU A 459 -30.73 -7.50 -4.80
C LEU A 459 -30.15 -8.90 -4.55
N CYS A 460 -30.77 -9.90 -5.17
CA CYS A 460 -30.29 -11.28 -5.14
C CYS A 460 -28.81 -11.31 -5.55
N SER A 461 -28.02 -12.25 -5.04
CA SER A 461 -26.59 -12.40 -5.41
C SER A 461 -26.39 -12.48 -6.94
N THR A 462 -27.41 -12.96 -7.66
CA THR A 462 -27.50 -12.99 -9.12
C THR A 462 -27.68 -11.60 -9.74
N GLN A 463 -28.51 -10.73 -9.13
CA GLN A 463 -28.72 -9.33 -9.55
C GLN A 463 -27.51 -8.43 -9.23
N MET A 464 -26.76 -8.73 -8.18
CA MET A 464 -25.48 -8.07 -7.91
C MET A 464 -24.41 -8.42 -8.95
N ARG A 465 -24.42 -9.65 -9.49
CA ARG A 465 -23.52 -10.03 -10.60
C ARG A 465 -23.91 -9.33 -11.90
N SER A 466 -25.19 -9.19 -12.21
CA SER A 466 -25.64 -8.46 -13.42
C SER A 466 -25.37 -6.96 -13.36
N ASN A 467 -25.41 -6.31 -12.19
CA ASN A 467 -25.06 -4.89 -12.06
C ASN A 467 -23.55 -4.61 -12.19
N VAL A 468 -22.71 -5.58 -11.84
CA VAL A 468 -21.26 -5.53 -12.14
C VAL A 468 -21.00 -5.80 -13.63
N SER A 469 -21.80 -6.66 -14.27
CA SER A 469 -21.72 -6.90 -15.72
C SER A 469 -22.25 -5.74 -16.57
N ASN A 470 -23.28 -5.02 -16.12
CA ASN A 470 -23.86 -3.89 -16.86
C ASN A 470 -22.94 -2.65 -16.87
N ASN A 471 -22.09 -2.47 -15.85
CA ASN A 471 -21.02 -1.46 -15.89
C ASN A 471 -19.84 -1.87 -16.79
N ASN A 472 -19.71 -3.15 -17.17
CA ASN A 472 -18.70 -3.62 -18.11
C ASN A 472 -19.18 -3.58 -19.58
N ASN A 473 -20.48 -3.43 -19.84
CA ASN A 473 -21.04 -3.36 -21.19
C ASN A 473 -21.20 -1.92 -21.74
N SER A 474 -20.92 -0.88 -20.93
CA SER A 474 -20.81 0.51 -21.42
C SER A 474 -19.41 0.88 -21.93
N GLN A 475 -18.46 -0.06 -21.94
CA GLN A 475 -17.11 0.11 -22.52
C GLN A 475 -16.88 -0.75 -23.78
N ASN A 476 -17.93 -1.33 -24.36
CA ASN A 476 -17.88 -2.00 -25.67
C ASN A 476 -18.64 -1.19 -26.73
N ASN A 477 -18.35 0.11 -26.80
CA ASN A 477 -18.46 0.87 -28.04
C ASN A 477 -17.36 1.94 -28.02
N ILE A 478 -16.40 1.73 -28.94
CA ILE A 478 -15.19 2.52 -29.27
C ILE A 478 -13.92 2.09 -28.52
#